data_AF-A0A7G9Y4M3-F1
#
_entry.id   AF-A0A7G9Y4M3-F1
#
_cell.length_a   1.000
_cell.length_b   1.000
_cell.length_c   1.000
_cell.angle_alpha   90.00
_cell.angle_beta   90.00
_cell.angle_gamma   90.00
#
_symmetry.space_group_name_H-M   'P 1'
#
loop_
_entity.id
_entity.type
_entity.pdbx_description
1 polymer ?
#
loop_
_entity_poly.entity_id
_entity_poly.type
_entity_poly.pdbx_seq_one_letter_code
_entity_poly.pdbx_strand_id
1 'polypeptide(L)'
;MPKRLRYTKHRLERGGCSFEAIPQVCVPTRLPLLNGISDAWLAHKTINKLHISVSIVSHLAQFIDTEKVPKSVDVKKMFIHALIKGTEEVIKEFHRKTMFLGIMHFQDLYNIDLERVERCGIHYATPDGRVIPFCSYNSLHREEVERKFSVPLEEWEQSQ
;
A
#
# COMPACT_ATOMS: atom_id res chain seq x y z
N MET A 1 -5.49 32.35 7.69
CA MET A 1 -6.11 31.23 6.95
C MET A 1 -5.57 31.18 5.51
N PRO A 2 -5.05 30.02 5.06
CA PRO A 2 -4.57 29.80 3.69
C PRO A 2 -5.57 30.25 2.62
N LYS A 3 -5.10 30.81 1.50
CA LYS A 3 -5.97 31.37 0.44
C LYS A 3 -7.03 30.37 -0.06
N ARG A 4 -6.67 29.09 -0.19
CA ARG A 4 -7.59 28.00 -0.57
C ARG A 4 -8.73 27.79 0.43
N LEU A 5 -8.46 27.88 1.73
CA LEU A 5 -9.47 27.68 2.76
C LEU A 5 -10.50 28.82 2.81
N ARG A 6 -10.05 30.06 2.56
CA ARG A 6 -10.95 31.22 2.45
C ARG A 6 -11.93 31.08 1.29
N TYR A 7 -11.43 30.63 0.13
CA TYR A 7 -12.27 30.35 -1.04
C TYR A 7 -13.30 29.26 -0.77
N THR A 8 -12.89 28.14 -0.16
CA THR A 8 -13.80 27.04 0.18
C THR A 8 -14.88 27.49 1.16
N LYS A 9 -14.52 28.24 2.20
CA LYS A 9 -15.48 28.80 3.17
C LYS A 9 -16.53 29.67 2.47
N HIS A 10 -16.09 30.63 1.66
CA HIS A 10 -17.01 31.50 0.91
C HIS A 10 -17.91 30.75 -0.08
N ARG A 11 -17.41 29.65 -0.67
CA ARG A 11 -18.22 28.78 -1.54
C ARG A 11 -19.31 28.04 -0.75
N LEU A 12 -18.99 27.54 0.44
CA LEU A 12 -19.95 26.85 1.31
C LEU A 12 -21.01 27.82 1.85
N GLU A 13 -20.61 29.02 2.27
CA GLU A 13 -21.54 30.05 2.74
C GLU A 13 -22.50 30.50 1.63
N ARG A 14 -22.02 30.69 0.39
CA ARG A 14 -22.89 30.94 -0.78
C ARG A 14 -23.80 29.76 -1.14
N GLY A 15 -23.40 28.54 -0.80
CA GLY A 15 -24.20 27.33 -0.94
C GLY A 15 -25.25 27.16 0.16
N GLY A 16 -25.39 28.13 1.08
CA GLY A 16 -26.34 28.09 2.18
C GLY A 16 -25.88 27.29 3.40
N CYS A 17 -24.61 26.88 3.47
CA CYS A 17 -24.08 26.16 4.62
C CYS A 17 -23.69 27.14 5.73
N SER A 18 -24.25 26.97 6.93
CA SER A 18 -23.83 27.65 8.16
C SER A 18 -23.11 26.70 9.11
N PHE A 19 -22.24 27.24 9.95
CA PHE A 19 -21.57 26.48 11.01
C PHE A 19 -22.06 26.96 12.37
N GLU A 20 -22.42 26.02 13.24
CA GLU A 20 -22.88 26.29 14.60
C GLU A 20 -22.20 25.33 15.58
N ALA A 21 -21.77 25.85 16.72
CA ALA A 21 -21.30 25.02 17.84
C ALA A 21 -22.50 24.71 18.75
N ILE A 22 -22.82 23.43 18.91
CA ILE A 22 -24.00 22.99 19.68
C ILE A 22 -23.59 22.77 21.15
N PRO A 23 -24.18 23.48 22.13
CA PRO A 23 -23.96 23.22 23.55
C PRO A 23 -24.44 21.82 23.96
N GLN A 24 -23.77 21.21 24.94
CA GLN A 24 -24.05 19.82 25.35
C GLN A 24 -25.51 19.58 25.78
N VAL A 25 -26.16 20.60 26.36
CA VAL A 25 -27.57 20.56 26.77
C VAL A 25 -28.56 20.44 25.60
N CYS A 26 -28.17 20.87 24.40
CA CYS A 26 -29.02 20.87 23.20
C CYS A 26 -28.84 19.60 22.34
N VAL A 27 -27.86 18.74 22.68
CA VAL A 27 -27.54 17.52 21.93
C VAL A 27 -28.68 16.51 21.92
N PRO A 28 -29.37 16.21 23.04
CA PRO A 28 -30.47 15.24 23.05
C PRO A 28 -31.60 15.59 22.08
N THR A 29 -31.92 16.88 21.95
CA THR A 29 -32.96 17.39 21.04
C THR A 29 -32.58 17.26 19.56
N ARG A 30 -31.28 17.22 19.25
CA ARG A 30 -30.75 17.08 17.89
C ARG A 30 -30.35 15.64 17.55
N LEU A 31 -30.37 14.73 18.52
CA LEU A 31 -29.91 13.35 18.37
C LEU A 31 -30.60 12.58 17.22
N PRO A 32 -31.92 12.71 16.98
CA PRO A 32 -32.57 12.02 15.85
C PRO A 32 -32.02 12.45 14.49
N LEU A 33 -31.72 13.74 14.32
CA LEU A 33 -31.12 14.29 13.10
C LEU A 33 -29.68 13.79 12.92
N LEU A 34 -28.88 13.81 14.00
CA LEU A 34 -27.50 13.33 13.98
C LEU A 34 -27.43 11.83 13.66
N ASN A 35 -28.34 11.03 14.20
CA ASN A 35 -28.45 9.61 13.88
C ASN A 35 -28.80 9.41 12.40
N GLY A 36 -29.78 10.15 11.86
CA GLY A 36 -30.12 10.06 10.44
C GLY A 36 -28.95 10.41 9.49
N ILE A 37 -28.15 11.42 9.85
CA ILE A 37 -26.92 11.77 9.10
C ILE A 37 -25.88 10.65 9.21
N SER A 38 -25.70 10.10 10.41
CA SER A 38 -24.79 8.98 10.66
C SER A 38 -25.20 7.74 9.85
N ASP A 39 -26.48 7.38 9.87
CA ASP A 39 -27.01 6.22 9.16
C ASP A 39 -26.91 6.40 7.64
N ALA A 40 -27.22 7.59 7.12
CA ALA A 40 -27.02 7.93 5.71
C ALA A 40 -25.54 7.84 5.30
N TRP A 41 -24.63 8.29 6.17
CA TRP A 41 -23.19 8.18 5.93
C TRP A 41 -22.70 6.72 5.96
N LEU A 42 -23.18 5.91 6.90
CA LEU A 42 -22.88 4.48 6.99
C LEU A 42 -23.42 3.72 5.77
N ALA A 43 -24.63 4.04 5.32
CA ALA A 43 -25.23 3.48 4.10
C ALA A 43 -24.41 3.84 2.86
N HIS A 44 -24.06 5.12 2.69
CA HIS A 44 -23.23 5.59 1.57
C HIS A 44 -21.84 4.93 1.56
N LYS A 45 -21.20 4.77 2.73
CA LYS A 45 -19.92 4.07 2.86
C LYS A 45 -20.04 2.59 2.45
N THR A 46 -21.15 1.95 2.77
CA THR A 46 -21.43 0.55 2.41
C THR A 46 -21.64 0.39 0.90
N ILE A 47 -22.39 1.29 0.27
CA ILE A 47 -22.61 1.32 -1.18
C ILE A 47 -21.28 1.54 -1.92
N ASN A 48 -20.47 2.49 -1.47
CA ASN A 48 -19.14 2.73 -2.06
C ASN A 48 -18.21 1.52 -1.90
N LYS A 49 -18.22 0.86 -0.73
CA LYS A 49 -17.42 -0.35 -0.50
C LYS A 49 -17.83 -1.47 -1.45
N LEU A 50 -19.12 -1.65 -1.70
CA LEU A 50 -19.64 -2.64 -2.64
C LEU A 50 -19.23 -2.31 -4.09
N HIS A 51 -19.39 -1.06 -4.52
CA HIS A 51 -18.98 -0.61 -5.85
C HIS A 51 -17.48 -0.82 -6.09
N ILE A 52 -16.64 -0.44 -5.12
CA ILE A 52 -15.19 -0.66 -5.18
C ILE A 52 -14.87 -2.16 -5.24
N SER A 53 -15.56 -2.98 -4.43
CA SER A 53 -15.36 -4.43 -4.41
C SER A 53 -15.70 -5.08 -5.75
N VAL A 54 -16.82 -4.70 -6.37
CA VAL A 54 -17.22 -5.16 -7.71
C VAL A 54 -16.20 -4.75 -8.76
N SER A 55 -15.74 -3.50 -8.71
CA SER A 55 -14.71 -2.98 -9.61
C SER A 55 -13.38 -3.71 -9.47
N ILE A 56 -12.94 -4.03 -8.24
CA ILE A 56 -11.72 -4.81 -8.00
C ILE A 56 -11.87 -6.21 -8.59
N VAL A 57 -13.00 -6.87 -8.36
CA VAL A 57 -13.27 -8.23 -8.89
C VAL A 57 -13.25 -8.23 -10.42
N SER A 58 -13.89 -7.27 -11.07
CA SER A 58 -13.95 -7.20 -12.53
C SER A 58 -12.58 -6.97 -13.16
N HIS A 59 -11.79 -6.04 -12.61
CA HIS A 59 -10.44 -5.78 -13.11
C HIS A 59 -9.48 -6.91 -12.79
N LEU A 60 -9.59 -7.55 -11.63
CA LEU A 60 -8.71 -8.65 -11.25
C LEU A 60 -8.94 -9.89 -12.12
N ALA A 61 -10.19 -10.19 -12.46
CA ALA A 61 -10.53 -11.35 -13.27
C ALA A 61 -9.86 -11.34 -14.65
N GLN A 62 -9.56 -10.16 -15.21
CA GLN A 62 -8.90 -10.03 -16.52
C GLN A 62 -7.41 -10.40 -16.48
N PHE A 63 -6.77 -10.34 -15.30
CA PHE A 63 -5.34 -10.63 -15.13
C PHE A 63 -5.08 -12.09 -14.72
N ILE A 64 -6.12 -12.91 -14.57
CA ILE A 64 -6.01 -14.32 -14.18
C ILE A 64 -6.19 -15.19 -15.43
N ASP A 65 -5.09 -15.78 -15.89
CA ASP A 65 -5.10 -16.79 -16.97
C ASP A 65 -5.72 -18.10 -16.45
N THR A 66 -7.01 -18.27 -16.69
CA THR A 66 -7.78 -19.43 -16.21
C THR A 66 -7.35 -20.76 -16.83
N GLU A 67 -6.67 -20.75 -17.98
CA GLU A 67 -6.21 -21.98 -18.63
C GLU A 67 -5.00 -22.58 -17.90
N LYS A 68 -4.14 -21.72 -17.33
CA LYS A 68 -2.92 -22.13 -16.62
C LYS A 68 -3.08 -22.28 -15.11
N VAL A 69 -4.27 -22.00 -14.57
CA VAL A 69 -4.52 -22.08 -13.12
C VAL A 69 -4.48 -23.56 -12.66
N PRO A 70 -3.70 -23.89 -11.62
CA PRO A 70 -3.69 -25.24 -11.05
C PRO A 70 -5.07 -25.57 -10.43
N LYS A 71 -5.62 -26.73 -10.79
CA LYS A 71 -6.93 -27.20 -10.32
C LYS A 71 -7.03 -27.38 -8.79
N SER A 72 -5.89 -27.40 -8.09
CA SER A 72 -5.81 -27.54 -6.63
C SER A 72 -6.02 -26.22 -5.88
N VAL A 73 -6.04 -25.06 -6.55
CA VAL A 73 -6.15 -23.73 -5.92
C VAL A 73 -7.18 -22.86 -6.63
N ASP A 74 -8.17 -22.36 -5.90
CA ASP A 74 -9.10 -21.34 -6.40
C ASP A 74 -8.46 -19.94 -6.30
N VAL A 75 -7.63 -19.62 -7.29
CA VAL A 75 -6.85 -18.37 -7.35
C VAL A 75 -7.76 -17.14 -7.30
N LYS A 76 -8.89 -17.15 -8.02
CA LYS A 76 -9.85 -16.02 -8.05
C LYS A 76 -10.39 -15.74 -6.67
N LYS A 77 -10.94 -16.76 -6.00
CA LYS A 77 -11.51 -16.61 -4.66
C LYS A 77 -10.46 -16.19 -3.64
N MET A 78 -9.26 -16.75 -3.72
CA MET A 78 -8.17 -16.45 -2.78
C MET A 78 -7.71 -14.99 -2.88
N PHE A 79 -7.49 -14.46 -4.10
CA PHE A 79 -7.14 -13.05 -4.30
C PHE A 79 -8.28 -12.11 -3.91
N ILE A 80 -9.53 -12.42 -4.28
CA ILE A 80 -10.70 -11.60 -3.93
C ILE A 80 -10.86 -11.54 -2.41
N HIS A 81 -10.75 -12.67 -1.73
CA HIS A 81 -10.82 -12.71 -0.27
C HIS A 81 -9.66 -11.94 0.37
N ALA A 82 -8.43 -12.08 -0.14
CA ALA A 82 -7.28 -11.34 0.37
C ALA A 82 -7.48 -9.82 0.26
N LEU A 83 -7.97 -9.33 -0.88
CA LEU A 83 -8.16 -7.90 -1.13
C LEU A 83 -9.40 -7.30 -0.44
N ILE A 84 -10.49 -8.06 -0.31
CA ILE A 84 -11.77 -7.54 0.23
C ILE A 84 -11.93 -7.81 1.72
N LYS A 85 -11.60 -9.02 2.19
CA LYS A 85 -11.75 -9.40 3.60
C LYS A 85 -10.53 -9.00 4.43
N GLY A 86 -9.33 -9.24 3.91
CA GLY A 86 -8.07 -8.85 4.57
C GLY A 86 -7.86 -9.45 5.96
N THR A 87 -8.53 -10.56 6.30
CA THR A 87 -8.35 -11.25 7.58
C THR A 87 -7.03 -12.02 7.60
N GLU A 88 -6.40 -12.12 8.77
CA GLU A 88 -5.09 -12.75 8.93
C GLU A 88 -5.05 -14.18 8.37
N GLU A 89 -6.08 -14.98 8.60
CA GLU A 89 -6.19 -16.37 8.14
C GLU A 89 -6.19 -16.47 6.61
N VAL A 90 -6.91 -15.54 5.95
CA VAL A 90 -7.01 -15.49 4.49
C VAL A 90 -5.68 -15.08 3.88
N ILE A 91 -5.00 -14.11 4.48
CA ILE A 91 -3.68 -13.66 4.04
C ILE A 91 -2.63 -14.78 4.24
N LYS A 92 -2.66 -15.49 5.37
CA LYS A 92 -1.80 -16.66 5.62
C LYS A 92 -2.01 -17.76 4.59
N GLU A 93 -3.26 -18.10 4.26
CA GLU A 93 -3.56 -19.10 3.25
C GLU A 93 -3.06 -18.67 1.87
N PHE A 94 -3.27 -17.40 1.51
CA PHE A 94 -2.78 -16.81 0.27
C PHE A 94 -1.25 -16.92 0.16
N HIS A 95 -0.50 -16.50 1.18
CA HIS A 95 0.97 -16.59 1.17
C HIS A 95 1.50 -18.03 1.15
N ARG A 96 0.77 -19.01 1.72
CA ARG A 96 1.19 -20.43 1.68
C ARG A 96 1.00 -21.07 0.31
N LYS A 97 0.05 -20.57 -0.47
CA LYS A 97 -0.34 -21.14 -1.78
C LYS A 97 0.15 -20.33 -2.98
N THR A 98 0.79 -19.18 -2.75
CA THR A 98 1.28 -18.31 -3.81
C THR A 98 2.77 -18.02 -3.64
N MET A 99 3.46 -17.92 -4.77
CA MET A 99 4.81 -17.39 -4.84
C MET A 99 4.77 -16.17 -5.76
N PHE A 100 5.15 -15.01 -5.24
CA PHE A 100 5.24 -13.80 -6.04
C PHE A 100 6.52 -13.82 -6.87
N LEU A 101 6.39 -13.75 -8.20
CA LEU A 101 7.49 -13.58 -9.13
C LEU A 101 7.43 -12.18 -9.73
N GLY A 102 8.32 -11.30 -9.28
CA GLY A 102 8.50 -9.97 -9.85
C GLY A 102 9.68 -9.94 -10.79
N ILE A 103 9.51 -9.39 -11.99
CA ILE A 103 10.61 -9.12 -12.94
C ILE A 103 10.67 -7.62 -13.14
N MET A 104 11.84 -7.03 -12.91
CA MET A 104 12.08 -5.61 -13.11
C MET A 104 13.47 -5.40 -13.68
N HIS A 105 13.64 -4.40 -14.54
CA HIS A 105 14.94 -4.07 -15.10
C HIS A 105 15.87 -3.50 -14.02
N PHE A 106 17.14 -3.88 -14.05
CA PHE A 106 18.15 -3.26 -13.19
C PHE A 106 18.37 -1.79 -13.57
N GLN A 107 18.57 -0.92 -12.57
CA GLN A 107 18.91 0.49 -12.82
C GLN A 107 20.42 0.69 -12.76
N ASP A 108 20.98 1.33 -13.77
CA ASP A 108 22.36 1.75 -13.86
C ASP A 108 22.52 3.25 -13.54
N LEU A 109 23.75 3.76 -13.66
CA LEU A 109 24.10 5.15 -13.36
C LEU A 109 23.42 6.18 -14.26
N TYR A 110 22.96 5.80 -15.46
CA TYR A 110 22.37 6.71 -16.44
C TYR A 110 20.84 6.69 -16.41
N ASN A 111 20.21 5.70 -15.77
CA ASN A 111 18.75 5.54 -15.69
C ASN A 111 18.22 5.38 -14.25
N ILE A 112 18.99 5.85 -13.26
CA ILE A 112 18.58 5.79 -11.86
C ILE A 112 17.36 6.69 -11.62
N ASP A 113 16.34 6.12 -10.98
CA ASP A 113 15.09 6.78 -10.60
C ASP A 113 14.97 6.71 -9.08
N LEU A 114 15.04 7.88 -8.44
CA LEU A 114 15.02 7.98 -6.99
C LEU A 114 13.69 7.53 -6.38
N GLU A 115 12.56 7.80 -7.04
CA GLU A 115 11.25 7.38 -6.53
C GLU A 115 11.14 5.85 -6.51
N ARG A 116 11.77 5.19 -7.49
CA ARG A 116 11.86 3.72 -7.53
C ARG A 116 12.80 3.16 -6.47
N VAL A 117 13.93 3.82 -6.23
CA VAL A 117 14.89 3.45 -5.18
C VAL A 117 14.27 3.57 -3.78
N GLU A 118 13.49 4.62 -3.52
CA GLU A 118 12.78 4.84 -2.25
C GLU A 118 11.74 3.75 -1.94
N ARG A 119 11.17 3.13 -2.97
CA ARG A 119 10.15 2.07 -2.86
C ARG A 119 10.69 0.67 -3.12
N CYS A 120 12.00 0.50 -3.14
CA CYS A 120 12.60 -0.80 -3.44
C CYS A 120 12.18 -1.87 -2.42
N GLY A 121 11.92 -3.10 -2.87
CA GLY A 121 11.61 -4.23 -2.00
C GLY A 121 12.83 -5.10 -1.67
N ILE A 122 13.98 -4.84 -2.28
CA ILE A 122 15.18 -5.67 -2.21
C ILE A 122 16.34 -4.79 -1.73
N HIS A 123 16.95 -5.17 -0.61
CA HIS A 123 17.98 -4.37 0.05
C HIS A 123 19.17 -5.23 0.49
N TYR A 124 20.34 -4.61 0.55
CA TYR A 124 21.53 -5.15 1.20
C TYR A 124 21.69 -4.54 2.58
N ALA A 125 21.90 -5.39 3.59
CA ALA A 125 22.37 -4.97 4.89
C ALA A 125 23.90 -4.99 4.89
N THR A 126 24.53 -3.87 5.21
CA THR A 126 25.99 -3.75 5.28
C THR A 126 26.49 -3.95 6.72
N PRO A 127 27.77 -4.34 6.92
CA PRO A 127 28.32 -4.54 8.27
C PRO A 127 28.35 -3.27 9.15
N ASP A 128 28.29 -2.08 8.56
CA ASP A 128 28.14 -0.81 9.30
C ASP A 128 26.67 -0.45 9.62
N GLY A 129 25.73 -1.36 9.40
CA GLY A 129 24.33 -1.20 9.80
C GLY A 129 23.48 -0.37 8.83
N ARG A 130 23.99 -0.06 7.63
CA ARG A 130 23.18 0.59 6.57
C ARG A 130 22.30 -0.46 5.89
N VAL A 131 21.12 -0.04 5.46
CA VAL A 131 20.22 -0.83 4.60
C VAL A 131 20.10 -0.09 3.27
N ILE A 132 20.68 -0.66 2.22
CA ILE A 132 20.87 0.00 0.93
C ILE A 132 20.03 -0.70 -0.14
N PRO A 133 19.17 0.00 -0.89
CA PRO A 133 18.40 -0.57 -2.00
C PRO A 133 19.27 -1.25 -3.06
N PHE A 134 18.78 -2.33 -3.66
CA PHE A 134 19.54 -3.18 -4.57
C PHE A 134 20.28 -2.41 -5.68
N CYS A 135 19.58 -1.56 -6.45
CA CYS A 135 20.21 -0.85 -7.57
C CYS A 135 21.21 0.19 -7.08
N SER A 136 20.86 0.94 -6.03
CA SER A 136 21.76 1.94 -5.42
C SER A 136 23.03 1.29 -4.84
N TYR A 137 22.91 0.14 -4.18
CA TYR A 137 24.06 -0.63 -3.70
C TYR A 137 25.00 -0.97 -4.85
N ASN A 138 24.47 -1.64 -5.88
CA ASN A 138 25.28 -2.17 -6.97
C ASN A 138 25.92 -1.09 -7.86
N SER A 139 25.26 0.06 -8.02
CA SER A 139 25.77 1.13 -8.88
C SER A 139 26.62 2.17 -8.16
N LEU A 140 26.40 2.41 -6.86
CA LEU A 140 27.03 3.54 -6.14
C LEU A 140 27.82 3.14 -4.90
N HIS A 141 27.33 2.18 -4.10
CA HIS A 141 27.91 1.93 -2.76
C HIS A 141 28.77 0.67 -2.68
N ARG A 142 28.66 -0.24 -3.64
CA ARG A 142 29.32 -1.56 -3.61
C ARG A 142 30.82 -1.43 -3.42
N GLU A 143 31.49 -0.61 -4.23
CA GLU A 143 32.96 -0.47 -4.17
C GLU A 143 33.45 0.06 -2.81
N GLU A 144 32.75 1.05 -2.25
CA GLU A 144 33.05 1.59 -0.92
C GLU A 144 32.91 0.53 0.17
N VAL A 145 31.81 -0.23 0.13
CA VAL A 145 31.49 -1.27 1.12
C VAL A 145 32.47 -2.43 1.01
N GLU A 146 32.71 -2.95 -0.20
CA GLU A 146 33.63 -4.07 -0.43
C GLU A 146 35.04 -3.69 0.00
N ARG A 147 35.54 -2.50 -0.36
CA ARG A 147 36.88 -2.05 0.06
C ARG A 147 37.04 -1.95 1.58
N LYS A 148 35.96 -1.67 2.31
CA LYS A 148 35.98 -1.49 3.77
C LYS A 148 35.82 -2.80 4.54
N PHE A 149 35.09 -3.77 3.99
CA PHE A 149 34.67 -4.97 4.72
C PHE A 149 35.01 -6.29 4.04
N SER A 150 35.60 -6.28 2.84
CA SER A 150 36.10 -7.50 2.22
C SER A 150 37.27 -8.07 3.02
N VAL A 151 37.32 -9.40 3.05
CA VAL A 151 38.45 -10.17 3.56
C VAL A 151 39.07 -10.92 2.38
N PRO A 152 40.40 -11.12 2.37
CA PRO A 152 41.05 -12.00 1.40
C PRO A 152 40.43 -13.41 1.42
N LEU A 153 40.43 -14.08 0.27
CA LEU A 153 39.81 -15.39 0.12
C LEU A 153 40.44 -16.43 1.06
N GLU A 154 41.77 -16.40 1.18
CA GLU A 154 42.52 -17.33 2.01
C GLU A 154 42.20 -17.18 3.50
N GLU A 155 41.92 -15.95 3.95
CA GLU A 155 41.51 -15.66 5.33
C GLU A 155 40.06 -16.13 5.58
N TRP A 156 39.17 -15.93 4.62
CA TRP A 156 37.79 -16.40 4.70
C TRP A 156 37.70 -17.93 4.77
N GLU A 157 38.45 -18.65 3.93
CA GLU A 157 38.49 -20.11 3.91
C GLU A 157 38.98 -20.72 5.24
N GLN A 158 39.86 -20.03 5.96
CA GLN A 158 40.34 -20.45 7.28
C GLN A 158 39.34 -20.19 8.41
N SER A 159 38.36 -19.30 8.19
CA SER A 159 37.34 -18.92 9.18
C SER A 159 36.07 -19.78 9.15
N GLN A 160 35.96 -20.68 8.18
CA GLN A 160 34.87 -21.67 8.01
C GLN A 160 35.19 -22.98 8.75
#